data_AF-A0A2S6N5Z5-F1
#
_entry.id   AF-A0A2S6N5Z5-F1
#
_cell.length_a   1.000
_cell.length_b   1.000
_cell.length_c   1.000
_cell.angle_alpha   90.00
_cell.angle_beta   90.00
_cell.angle_gamma   90.00
#
_symmetry.space_group_name_H-M   'P 1'
#
loop_
_entity.id
_entity.type
_entity.pdbx_description
1 polymer ?
#
loop_
_entity_poly.entity_id
_entity_poly.type
_entity_poly.pdbx_seq_one_letter_code
_entity_poly.pdbx_strand_id
1 'polypeptide(L)'
;MTGGAGGGGNSFSGAGAAYGSGIFLDGMTSGGGDGVEKLTLGAGQIAGQTTTISGIIADEAGSVQGAAGQGELVIEGQGTVKLAPVDSKGAATANTFVGGILLEGGTLELASSGAAGAGALTFVNDAKLVIDGTAMPANLISGFAAGDVIDLTGVAFTDETATLDSSDALHFTENGQTYTLQFDAAAAGLSFSATSDGAAGTDITVACYGAGTRIRTGRGEVAVEDLRVGDMALTAGGGRRPIGWIGWRELDVTRHPDPRAVRPVRIAAGAFGDLKPRRDLWLSPGHNVFVDGVLIPAIVLANGATIEQVSVEKVVYYHVELDAHDIVLAESYLDCGNRDAFANGGGATELFPDFAPRADRATCCPICKTGPKVEAAKARLLARAQDFGFAATRDPDLHLLADGARIEPDRIEGRRYAFSLSGHVKDIRLASRVWTPSHMRSDSADDRDLGVLATRLAIDGAPRDLTALADGWREVESASWRWTDGFARLPAGARTIVIEIGDDPFYWTDRSDATALLFGFVAGARGLRAV
;
A
#
# COMPACT_ATOMS: atom_id res chain seq x y z
N MET A 1 7.70 -43.89 8.94
CA MET A 1 6.50 -44.55 9.50
C MET A 1 5.33 -44.13 8.63
N THR A 2 4.50 -45.09 8.28
CA THR A 2 3.38 -45.03 7.34
C THR A 2 2.28 -44.03 7.74
N GLY A 3 1.84 -43.19 6.80
CA GLY A 3 0.55 -42.49 6.83
C GLY A 3 -0.11 -42.66 5.47
N GLY A 4 -0.74 -43.81 5.24
CA GLY A 4 -1.28 -44.20 3.94
C GLY A 4 -2.60 -43.52 3.58
N ALA A 5 -2.85 -43.45 2.27
CA ALA A 5 -4.16 -43.21 1.68
C ALA A 5 -5.20 -44.15 2.29
N GLY A 6 -6.23 -43.58 2.94
CA GLY A 6 -7.32 -44.34 3.52
C GLY A 6 -7.92 -43.69 4.76
N GLY A 7 -8.56 -42.54 4.60
CA GLY A 7 -9.36 -41.91 5.65
C GLY A 7 -10.25 -40.82 5.05
N GLY A 8 -11.55 -40.95 5.22
CA GLY A 8 -12.55 -40.05 4.65
C GLY A 8 -12.30 -38.58 4.96
N GLY A 9 -12.78 -37.72 4.06
CA GLY A 9 -12.69 -36.28 4.16
C GLY A 9 -13.06 -35.78 5.55
N ASN A 10 -12.12 -35.06 6.15
CA ASN A 10 -12.35 -34.28 7.33
C ASN A 10 -12.16 -32.82 6.96
N SER A 11 -13.26 -32.21 6.55
CA SER A 11 -13.43 -30.76 6.51
C SER A 11 -13.25 -30.23 7.94
N PHE A 12 -12.06 -29.73 8.28
CA PHE A 12 -11.85 -29.00 9.53
C PHE A 12 -11.52 -27.54 9.25
N SER A 13 -12.59 -26.76 9.15
CA SER A 13 -12.63 -25.35 9.50
C SER A 13 -12.42 -25.19 11.02
N GLY A 14 -11.33 -24.57 11.43
CA GLY A 14 -11.08 -24.14 12.82
C GLY A 14 -9.71 -23.48 12.96
N ALA A 15 -9.65 -22.34 13.64
CA ALA A 15 -8.42 -21.57 13.86
C ALA A 15 -7.40 -22.37 14.71
N GLY A 16 -6.17 -22.53 14.20
CA GLY A 16 -4.98 -22.77 15.02
C GLY A 16 -4.32 -24.16 15.03
N ALA A 17 -4.67 -25.13 14.17
CA ALA A 17 -3.99 -26.45 14.20
C ALA A 17 -4.02 -27.27 12.90
N ALA A 18 -3.82 -26.67 11.72
CA ALA A 18 -4.08 -27.39 10.47
C ALA A 18 -3.01 -28.43 10.05
N TYR A 19 -1.75 -28.35 10.49
CA TYR A 19 -0.73 -29.32 10.05
C TYR A 19 0.28 -29.67 11.17
N GLY A 20 -0.01 -30.75 11.91
CA GLY A 20 0.93 -31.40 12.82
C GLY A 20 1.80 -32.43 12.09
N SER A 21 3.11 -32.43 12.40
CA SER A 21 4.20 -33.26 11.83
C SER A 21 4.34 -33.22 10.31
N GLY A 22 4.56 -32.01 9.77
CA GLY A 22 5.03 -31.77 8.40
C GLY A 22 4.04 -32.08 7.28
N ILE A 23 4.18 -31.38 6.15
CA ILE A 23 3.43 -31.61 4.91
C ILE A 23 4.41 -32.26 3.92
N PHE A 24 4.06 -33.42 3.38
CA PHE A 24 4.85 -34.10 2.35
C PHE A 24 4.11 -34.02 1.02
N LEU A 25 4.80 -33.54 -0.01
CA LEU A 25 4.30 -33.45 -1.37
C LEU A 25 4.88 -34.65 -2.16
N ASP A 26 4.03 -35.59 -2.55
CA ASP A 26 4.37 -36.86 -3.20
C ASP A 26 4.93 -36.62 -4.62
N GLY A 27 4.38 -35.60 -5.31
CA GLY A 27 4.85 -35.21 -6.64
C GLY A 27 4.57 -36.26 -7.74
N MET A 28 3.97 -37.41 -7.40
CA MET A 28 3.54 -38.41 -8.37
C MET A 28 2.17 -38.07 -8.96
N THR A 29 2.12 -37.74 -10.26
CA THR A 29 0.84 -37.83 -11.00
C THR A 29 0.57 -39.28 -11.37
N SER A 30 -0.53 -39.84 -10.88
CA SER A 30 -1.06 -41.11 -11.38
C SER A 30 -1.62 -40.93 -12.80
N GLY A 31 -0.74 -40.72 -13.80
CA GLY A 31 -1.21 -40.52 -15.18
C GLY A 31 -0.27 -39.92 -16.22
N GLY A 32 1.03 -39.73 -15.95
CA GLY A 32 1.96 -39.22 -16.97
C GLY A 32 1.85 -37.72 -17.25
N GLY A 33 1.41 -36.94 -16.25
CA GLY A 33 1.57 -35.49 -16.24
C GLY A 33 3.01 -35.08 -15.94
N ASP A 34 3.26 -33.77 -15.95
CA ASP A 34 4.52 -33.04 -15.72
C ASP A 34 5.26 -33.34 -14.40
N GLY A 35 4.76 -34.24 -13.54
CA GLY A 35 5.47 -34.72 -12.35
C GLY A 35 5.51 -33.72 -11.19
N VAL A 36 4.59 -32.74 -11.19
CA VAL A 36 4.46 -31.74 -10.13
C VAL A 36 3.11 -31.92 -9.42
N GLU A 37 3.13 -32.08 -8.11
CA GLU A 37 1.91 -32.05 -7.27
C GLU A 37 1.69 -30.62 -6.77
N LYS A 38 0.50 -30.07 -7.01
CA LYS A 38 0.13 -28.73 -6.54
C LYS A 38 -0.70 -28.82 -5.27
N LEU A 39 -0.22 -28.21 -4.18
CA LEU A 39 -1.01 -27.96 -2.99
C LEU A 39 -1.55 -26.54 -3.03
N THR A 40 -2.85 -26.38 -3.29
CA THR A 40 -3.49 -25.07 -3.30
C THR A 40 -3.95 -24.68 -1.90
N LEU A 41 -3.52 -23.50 -1.44
CA LEU A 41 -3.85 -22.91 -0.16
C LEU A 41 -4.55 -21.57 -0.37
N GLY A 42 -5.50 -21.27 0.50
CA GLY A 42 -6.19 -19.99 0.54
C GLY A 42 -7.47 -19.86 -0.31
N ALA A 43 -7.80 -20.88 -1.08
CA ALA A 43 -9.06 -21.01 -1.82
C ALA A 43 -10.29 -20.98 -0.90
N GLY A 44 -11.11 -19.92 -0.92
CA GLY A 44 -12.45 -19.85 -0.29
C GLY A 44 -12.54 -20.06 1.24
N GLN A 45 -11.45 -20.46 1.90
CA GLN A 45 -11.39 -20.87 3.31
C GLN A 45 -10.78 -19.80 4.23
N ILE A 46 -10.06 -18.81 3.67
CA ILE A 46 -9.29 -17.82 4.43
C ILE A 46 -9.69 -16.36 4.14
N ALA A 47 -10.83 -16.11 3.51
CA ALA A 47 -11.22 -14.73 3.16
C ALA A 47 -11.15 -13.82 4.40
N GLY A 48 -10.21 -12.86 4.39
CA GLY A 48 -9.95 -11.95 5.51
C GLY A 48 -9.28 -12.56 6.76
N GLN A 49 -8.68 -13.75 6.68
CA GLN A 49 -8.01 -14.42 7.80
C GLN A 49 -6.58 -14.86 7.46
N THR A 50 -5.74 -14.96 8.49
CA THR A 50 -4.38 -15.53 8.41
C THR A 50 -4.40 -17.00 8.82
N THR A 51 -3.87 -17.89 7.97
CA THR A 51 -3.61 -19.30 8.27
C THR A 51 -2.12 -19.51 8.44
N THR A 52 -1.71 -19.85 9.66
CA THR A 52 -0.30 -20.15 9.96
C THR A 52 -0.01 -21.65 9.80
N ILE A 53 0.99 -21.98 8.99
CA ILE A 53 1.55 -23.31 8.83
C ILE A 53 2.89 -23.34 9.55
N SER A 54 2.92 -24.01 10.71
CA SER A 54 4.14 -24.19 11.51
C SER A 54 4.83 -25.53 11.28
N GLY A 55 4.20 -26.45 10.55
CA GLY A 55 4.81 -27.71 10.14
C GLY A 55 5.82 -27.50 9.00
N ILE A 56 6.87 -28.33 8.97
CA ILE A 56 7.85 -28.36 7.88
C ILE A 56 7.19 -28.93 6.61
N ILE A 57 7.29 -28.23 5.50
CA ILE A 57 6.87 -28.68 4.17
C ILE A 57 8.09 -29.24 3.44
N ALA A 58 7.98 -30.45 2.90
CA ALA A 58 9.05 -31.16 2.21
C ALA A 58 8.52 -31.95 1.00
N ASP A 59 9.36 -32.14 -0.01
CA ASP A 59 9.07 -33.11 -1.07
C ASP A 59 9.27 -34.54 -0.55
N GLU A 60 8.51 -35.51 -1.08
CA GLU A 60 8.67 -36.93 -0.78
C GLU A 60 9.90 -37.55 -1.48
N ALA A 61 10.61 -36.78 -2.32
CA ALA A 61 11.80 -37.21 -3.04
C ALA A 61 12.81 -37.93 -2.11
N GLY A 62 13.04 -39.23 -2.36
CA GLY A 62 13.95 -40.07 -1.57
C GLY A 62 13.33 -40.76 -0.34
N SER A 63 12.08 -40.48 0.01
CA SER A 63 11.34 -41.17 1.09
C SER A 63 10.70 -42.48 0.62
N VAL A 64 10.36 -42.58 -0.66
CA VAL A 64 9.88 -43.80 -1.33
C VAL A 64 10.72 -44.06 -2.59
N GLN A 65 11.09 -45.32 -2.82
CA GLN A 65 11.87 -45.73 -4.00
C GLN A 65 11.09 -45.42 -5.29
N GLY A 66 11.58 -44.46 -6.08
CA GLY A 66 10.96 -44.03 -7.33
C GLY A 66 10.21 -42.68 -7.26
N ALA A 67 10.09 -42.07 -6.08
CA ALA A 67 9.58 -40.70 -5.93
C ALA A 67 10.63 -39.70 -6.43
N ALA A 68 10.29 -38.97 -7.50
CA ALA A 68 11.13 -37.95 -8.12
C ALA A 68 10.35 -36.65 -8.45
N GLY A 69 9.07 -36.60 -8.10
CA GLY A 69 8.24 -35.42 -8.34
C GLY A 69 8.57 -34.29 -7.36
N GLN A 70 8.29 -33.06 -7.79
CA GLN A 70 8.46 -31.86 -6.98
C GLN A 70 7.08 -31.36 -6.56
N GLY A 71 6.94 -30.93 -5.31
CA GLY A 71 5.74 -30.29 -4.83
C GLY A 71 5.78 -28.78 -5.05
N GLU A 72 4.73 -28.23 -5.62
CA GLU A 72 4.50 -26.79 -5.77
C GLU A 72 3.38 -26.34 -4.83
N LEU A 73 3.58 -25.20 -4.18
CA LEU A 73 2.54 -24.55 -3.40
C LEU A 73 1.83 -23.51 -4.26
N VAL A 74 0.51 -23.48 -4.26
CA VAL A 74 -0.27 -22.43 -4.93
C VAL A 74 -1.00 -21.62 -3.87
N ILE A 75 -0.74 -20.31 -3.82
CA ILE A 75 -1.42 -19.38 -2.93
C ILE A 75 -2.48 -18.63 -3.75
N GLU A 76 -3.74 -18.74 -3.34
CA GLU A 76 -4.86 -18.03 -3.94
C GLU A 76 -5.83 -17.47 -2.89
N GLY A 77 -6.78 -16.62 -3.32
CA GLY A 77 -7.86 -16.11 -2.46
C GLY A 77 -7.57 -14.76 -1.78
N GLN A 78 -8.42 -14.37 -0.82
CA GLN A 78 -8.43 -13.03 -0.19
C GLN A 78 -7.89 -13.05 1.25
N GLY A 79 -6.91 -13.92 1.56
CA GLY A 79 -6.35 -14.04 2.91
C GLY A 79 -4.86 -14.27 2.91
N THR A 80 -4.31 -14.49 4.11
CA THR A 80 -2.87 -14.67 4.31
C THR A 80 -2.53 -16.12 4.62
N VAL A 81 -1.55 -16.68 3.93
CA VAL A 81 -0.90 -17.94 4.29
C VAL A 81 0.46 -17.61 4.91
N LYS A 82 0.60 -17.82 6.21
CA LYS A 82 1.85 -17.60 6.93
C LYS A 82 2.65 -18.89 7.05
N LEU A 83 3.82 -18.96 6.44
CA LEU A 83 4.78 -20.05 6.59
C LEU A 83 5.73 -19.73 7.74
N ALA A 84 5.62 -20.48 8.83
CA ALA A 84 6.43 -20.32 10.04
C ALA A 84 6.96 -21.68 10.54
N PRO A 85 7.71 -22.43 9.71
CA PRO A 85 8.13 -23.78 10.04
C PRO A 85 9.00 -23.81 11.28
N VAL A 86 8.68 -24.72 12.20
CA VAL A 86 9.46 -24.98 13.42
C VAL A 86 9.86 -26.45 13.51
N ASP A 87 11.00 -26.72 14.14
CA ASP A 87 11.44 -28.07 14.46
C ASP A 87 10.61 -28.69 15.61
N SER A 88 10.91 -29.94 15.97
CA SER A 88 10.22 -30.66 17.04
C SER A 88 10.40 -30.04 18.43
N LYS A 89 11.30 -29.07 18.58
CA LYS A 89 11.54 -28.29 19.80
C LYS A 89 10.92 -26.88 19.73
N GLY A 90 10.24 -26.55 18.63
CA GLY A 90 9.63 -25.24 18.40
C GLY A 90 10.60 -24.16 17.92
N ALA A 91 11.84 -24.51 17.54
CA ALA A 91 12.79 -23.57 16.98
C ALA A 91 12.51 -23.33 15.49
N ALA A 92 12.59 -22.09 15.02
CA ALA A 92 12.42 -21.75 13.61
C ALA A 92 13.40 -22.56 12.73
N THR A 93 12.90 -23.11 11.63
CA THR A 93 13.66 -23.91 10.67
C THR A 93 13.30 -23.51 9.23
N ALA A 94 13.82 -24.22 8.23
CA ALA A 94 13.49 -24.02 6.82
C ALA A 94 12.58 -25.14 6.30
N ASN A 95 11.77 -24.81 5.30
CA ASN A 95 11.10 -25.80 4.46
C ASN A 95 12.10 -26.37 3.44
N THR A 96 11.86 -27.59 2.95
CA THR A 96 12.81 -28.30 2.07
C THR A 96 12.24 -28.68 0.71
N PHE A 97 10.99 -28.29 0.40
CA PHE A 97 10.41 -28.50 -0.93
C PHE A 97 11.08 -27.59 -1.97
N VAL A 98 11.18 -28.06 -3.21
CA VAL A 98 11.93 -27.39 -4.29
C VAL A 98 11.05 -26.97 -5.47
N GLY A 99 9.80 -27.41 -5.56
CA GLY A 99 8.92 -27.08 -6.68
C GLY A 99 8.46 -25.62 -6.73
N GLY A 100 8.67 -24.86 -5.64
CA GLY A 100 8.42 -23.43 -5.59
C GLY A 100 7.01 -23.07 -5.12
N ILE A 101 6.71 -21.77 -5.18
CA ILE A 101 5.42 -21.21 -4.76
C ILE A 101 4.88 -20.31 -5.87
N LEU A 102 3.66 -20.60 -6.29
CA LEU A 102 2.89 -19.80 -7.22
C LEU A 102 1.94 -18.89 -6.43
N LEU A 103 2.02 -17.58 -6.65
CA LEU A 103 1.13 -16.59 -6.04
C LEU A 103 0.09 -16.14 -7.07
N GLU A 104 -1.06 -16.83 -7.10
CA GLU A 104 -2.19 -16.51 -7.97
C GLU A 104 -3.15 -15.46 -7.37
N GLY A 105 -2.82 -14.96 -6.19
CA GLY A 105 -3.50 -13.89 -5.47
C GLY A 105 -3.25 -14.00 -3.96
N GLY A 106 -3.82 -13.06 -3.20
CA GLY A 106 -3.74 -13.09 -1.73
C GLY A 106 -2.33 -12.78 -1.20
N THR A 107 -2.10 -13.14 0.07
CA THR A 107 -0.84 -12.84 0.76
C THR A 107 -0.10 -14.12 1.17
N LEU A 108 1.17 -14.23 0.80
CA LEU A 108 2.12 -15.18 1.37
C LEU A 108 2.98 -14.45 2.40
N GLU A 109 3.01 -14.92 3.64
CA GLU A 109 3.85 -14.36 4.70
C GLU A 109 4.93 -15.35 5.13
N LEU A 110 6.19 -14.92 5.09
CA LEU A 110 7.36 -15.71 5.42
C LEU A 110 7.91 -15.26 6.77
N ALA A 111 7.79 -16.11 7.79
CA ALA A 111 8.35 -15.82 9.11
C ALA A 111 9.89 -15.90 9.15
N SER A 112 10.51 -16.48 8.12
CA SER A 112 11.97 -16.62 7.98
C SER A 112 12.38 -16.77 6.51
N SER A 113 13.63 -16.48 6.16
CA SER A 113 14.14 -16.57 4.79
C SER A 113 14.06 -17.97 4.17
N GLY A 114 14.10 -19.02 5.01
CA GLY A 114 13.98 -20.42 4.57
C GLY A 114 12.53 -20.94 4.55
N ALA A 115 11.54 -20.12 4.93
CA ALA A 115 10.15 -20.55 4.99
C ALA A 115 9.56 -20.84 3.60
N ALA A 116 10.10 -20.25 2.53
CA ALA A 116 9.62 -20.46 1.16
C ALA A 116 10.10 -21.77 0.49
N GLY A 117 10.94 -22.57 1.16
CA GLY A 117 11.63 -23.69 0.50
C GLY A 117 12.72 -23.18 -0.45
N ALA A 118 13.07 -23.96 -1.47
CA ALA A 118 14.18 -23.65 -2.39
C ALA A 118 13.75 -23.27 -3.82
N GLY A 119 12.49 -23.48 -4.19
CA GLY A 119 11.97 -23.17 -5.53
C GLY A 119 11.67 -21.68 -5.74
N ALA A 120 11.31 -21.28 -6.97
CA ALA A 120 10.99 -19.89 -7.27
C ALA A 120 9.72 -19.40 -6.55
N LEU A 121 9.65 -18.10 -6.28
CA LEU A 121 8.45 -17.39 -5.86
C LEU A 121 7.88 -16.70 -7.11
N THR A 122 6.79 -17.24 -7.66
CA THR A 122 6.26 -16.81 -8.95
C THR A 122 4.97 -16.02 -8.76
N PHE A 123 5.01 -14.72 -9.00
CA PHE A 123 3.84 -13.85 -9.01
C PHE A 123 3.04 -14.07 -10.29
N VAL A 124 1.73 -14.28 -10.16
CA VAL A 124 0.82 -14.46 -11.28
C VAL A 124 -0.21 -13.37 -11.32
N ASN A 125 -0.91 -13.07 -10.22
CA ASN A 125 -1.94 -12.03 -10.16
C ASN A 125 -1.94 -11.31 -8.81
N ASP A 126 -1.68 -10.00 -8.82
CA ASP A 126 -2.08 -9.04 -7.80
C ASP A 126 -1.80 -9.54 -6.37
N ALA A 127 -0.60 -10.09 -6.17
CA ALA A 127 -0.25 -10.85 -4.98
C ALA A 127 0.69 -10.07 -4.06
N LYS A 128 0.63 -10.40 -2.77
CA LYS A 128 1.49 -9.82 -1.74
C LYS A 128 2.42 -10.89 -1.16
N LEU A 129 3.72 -10.62 -1.14
CA LEU A 129 4.72 -11.37 -0.39
C LEU A 129 5.13 -10.56 0.83
N VAL A 130 4.93 -11.07 2.04
CA VAL A 130 5.38 -10.46 3.29
C VAL A 130 6.61 -11.22 3.80
N ILE A 131 7.66 -10.49 4.18
CA ILE A 131 8.88 -11.04 4.76
C ILE A 131 9.08 -10.41 6.15
N ASP A 132 8.83 -11.20 7.20
CA ASP A 132 8.82 -10.72 8.58
C ASP A 132 10.20 -10.24 9.05
N GLY A 133 11.26 -10.91 8.57
CA GLY A 133 12.62 -10.74 9.04
C GLY A 133 13.51 -9.89 8.12
N THR A 134 14.72 -9.61 8.60
CA THR A 134 15.76 -8.88 7.84
C THR A 134 16.64 -9.77 6.97
N ALA A 135 16.51 -11.10 7.08
CA ALA A 135 17.16 -12.04 6.18
C ALA A 135 16.26 -12.28 4.96
N MET A 136 16.75 -11.92 3.77
CA MET A 136 16.01 -12.10 2.53
C MET A 136 16.01 -13.57 2.08
N PRO A 137 14.90 -14.08 1.50
CA PRO A 137 14.88 -15.40 0.87
C PRO A 137 15.85 -15.44 -0.32
N ALA A 138 16.48 -16.60 -0.53
CA ALA A 138 17.37 -16.82 -1.68
C ALA A 138 16.60 -17.26 -2.95
N ASN A 139 15.29 -17.40 -2.84
CA ASN A 139 14.40 -17.83 -3.92
C ASN A 139 14.41 -16.80 -5.06
N LEU A 140 14.43 -17.28 -6.30
CA LEU A 140 14.23 -16.44 -7.49
C LEU A 140 12.80 -15.90 -7.48
N ILE A 141 12.65 -14.58 -7.63
CA ILE A 141 11.36 -13.93 -7.79
C ILE A 141 11.05 -13.78 -9.28
N SER A 142 9.91 -14.33 -9.69
CA SER A 142 9.49 -14.35 -11.09
C SER A 142 8.11 -13.74 -11.26
N GLY A 143 7.87 -13.14 -12.43
CA GLY A 143 6.53 -12.65 -12.81
C GLY A 143 6.05 -11.39 -12.07
N PHE A 144 6.90 -10.79 -11.23
CA PHE A 144 6.56 -9.57 -10.49
C PHE A 144 6.25 -8.42 -11.45
N ALA A 145 5.14 -7.73 -11.24
CA ALA A 145 4.67 -6.68 -12.13
C ALA A 145 3.92 -5.58 -11.37
N ALA A 146 3.40 -4.60 -12.14
CA ALA A 146 2.51 -3.59 -11.60
C ALA A 146 1.32 -4.24 -10.89
N GLY A 147 1.04 -3.85 -9.64
CA GLY A 147 -0.02 -4.42 -8.84
C GLY A 147 0.44 -5.49 -7.85
N ASP A 148 1.64 -6.05 -8.00
CA ASP A 148 2.23 -6.93 -7.00
C ASP A 148 2.93 -6.12 -5.90
N VAL A 149 3.01 -6.70 -4.70
CA VAL A 149 3.65 -6.07 -3.53
C VAL A 149 4.61 -7.05 -2.87
N ILE A 150 5.81 -6.59 -2.54
CA ILE A 150 6.69 -7.26 -1.58
C ILE A 150 6.84 -6.35 -0.36
N ASP A 151 6.36 -6.81 0.79
CA ASP A 151 6.37 -6.09 2.05
C ASP A 151 7.48 -6.62 2.95
N LEU A 152 8.47 -5.78 3.22
CA LEU A 152 9.62 -6.04 4.07
C LEU A 152 9.34 -5.44 5.46
N THR A 153 8.49 -6.10 6.25
CA THR A 153 8.03 -5.55 7.54
C THR A 153 9.16 -5.33 8.54
N GLY A 154 10.26 -6.08 8.41
CA GLY A 154 11.43 -6.00 9.27
C GLY A 154 12.50 -5.00 8.81
N VAL A 155 12.33 -4.37 7.64
CA VAL A 155 13.28 -3.41 7.05
C VAL A 155 12.66 -2.03 7.13
N ALA A 156 13.23 -1.17 8.00
CA ALA A 156 12.56 0.07 8.33
C ALA A 156 12.69 1.09 7.22
N PHE A 157 11.56 1.67 6.82
CA PHE A 157 11.54 2.58 5.70
C PHE A 157 12.26 3.93 6.02
N THR A 158 13.48 4.14 5.49
CA THR A 158 14.35 5.29 5.78
C THR A 158 14.89 6.02 4.54
N ASP A 159 13.99 6.57 3.70
CA ASP A 159 14.34 7.25 2.44
C ASP A 159 15.11 6.36 1.43
N GLU A 160 14.82 5.05 1.46
CA GLU A 160 15.44 4.06 0.56
C GLU A 160 15.08 4.23 -0.91
N THR A 161 16.07 3.96 -1.76
CA THR A 161 15.92 3.68 -3.18
C THR A 161 15.99 2.16 -3.41
N ALA A 162 15.00 1.62 -4.11
CA ALA A 162 15.06 0.26 -4.63
C ALA A 162 15.66 0.33 -6.04
N THR A 163 16.83 -0.27 -6.25
CA THR A 163 17.56 -0.23 -7.53
C THR A 163 17.81 -1.62 -8.05
N LEU A 164 17.31 -1.93 -9.23
CA LEU A 164 17.61 -3.17 -9.93
C LEU A 164 18.93 -3.01 -10.70
N ASP A 165 19.89 -3.87 -10.41
CA ASP A 165 21.17 -3.88 -11.11
C ASP A 165 21.11 -4.63 -12.45
N SER A 166 22.24 -4.81 -13.13
CA SER A 166 22.32 -5.52 -14.40
C SER A 166 22.27 -7.06 -14.28
N SER A 167 22.27 -7.58 -13.06
CA SER A 167 22.14 -9.01 -12.75
C SER A 167 20.73 -9.38 -12.25
N ASP A 168 19.77 -8.48 -12.43
CA ASP A 168 18.39 -8.59 -11.97
C ASP A 168 18.29 -8.71 -10.43
N ALA A 169 19.32 -8.25 -9.71
CA ALA A 169 19.31 -8.16 -8.26
C ALA A 169 18.76 -6.80 -7.83
N LEU A 170 17.67 -6.82 -7.06
CA LEU A 170 17.08 -5.63 -6.49
C LEU A 170 17.77 -5.33 -5.17
N HIS A 171 18.43 -4.18 -5.09
CA HIS A 171 19.10 -3.70 -3.90
C HIS A 171 18.28 -2.61 -3.21
N PHE A 172 18.28 -2.67 -1.88
CA PHE A 172 17.66 -1.69 -0.99
C PHE A 172 18.63 -1.47 0.16
N THR A 173 18.90 -0.22 0.48
CA THR A 173 19.90 0.13 1.51
C THR A 173 19.26 0.93 2.63
N GLU A 174 19.18 0.32 3.81
CA GLU A 174 18.69 0.95 5.04
C GLU A 174 19.88 1.16 5.98
N ASN A 175 20.12 2.39 6.46
CA ASN A 175 21.14 2.66 7.49
C ASN A 175 22.54 2.08 7.19
N GLY A 176 22.89 1.95 5.90
CA GLY A 176 24.16 1.36 5.43
C GLY A 176 24.18 -0.17 5.35
N GLN A 177 23.07 -0.85 5.64
CA GLN A 177 22.85 -2.28 5.35
C GLN A 177 22.15 -2.42 4.01
N THR A 178 22.64 -3.31 3.16
CA THR A 178 22.01 -3.61 1.86
C THR A 178 21.31 -4.95 1.93
N TYR A 179 20.01 -4.97 1.66
CA TYR A 179 19.24 -6.18 1.43
C TYR A 179 19.20 -6.46 -0.08
N THR A 180 18.99 -7.71 -0.47
CA THR A 180 18.94 -8.08 -1.89
C THR A 180 17.90 -9.16 -2.13
N LEU A 181 17.04 -8.93 -3.13
CA LEU A 181 16.13 -9.93 -3.68
C LEU A 181 16.51 -10.18 -5.15
N GLN A 182 16.59 -11.45 -5.53
CA GLN A 182 16.94 -11.84 -6.90
C GLN A 182 15.66 -11.96 -7.73
N PHE A 183 15.57 -11.20 -8.82
CA PHE A 183 14.50 -11.32 -9.80
C PHE A 183 14.97 -12.08 -11.03
N ASP A 184 14.02 -12.52 -11.86
CA ASP A 184 14.31 -13.00 -13.20
C ASP A 184 14.50 -11.85 -14.21
N ALA A 185 14.98 -12.20 -15.40
CA ALA A 185 15.28 -11.25 -16.46
C ALA A 185 14.05 -10.48 -16.99
N ALA A 186 12.81 -10.88 -16.65
CA ALA A 186 11.63 -10.12 -17.01
C ALA A 186 11.52 -8.82 -16.20
N ALA A 187 12.21 -8.73 -15.06
CA ALA A 187 12.26 -7.53 -14.23
C ALA A 187 13.17 -6.43 -14.78
N ALA A 188 14.05 -6.72 -15.75
CA ALA A 188 15.10 -5.81 -16.25
C ALA A 188 14.60 -4.43 -16.73
N GLY A 189 13.30 -4.32 -17.03
CA GLY A 189 12.62 -3.10 -17.47
C GLY A 189 11.66 -2.47 -16.45
N LEU A 190 11.55 -3.01 -15.25
CA LEU A 190 10.67 -2.48 -14.20
C LEU A 190 11.36 -1.33 -13.45
N SER A 191 10.59 -0.29 -13.14
CA SER A 191 11.01 0.72 -12.15
C SER A 191 10.37 0.41 -10.80
N PHE A 192 11.19 -0.04 -9.86
CA PHE A 192 10.75 -0.33 -8.51
C PHE A 192 10.60 0.96 -7.68
N SER A 193 9.63 0.95 -6.78
CA SER A 193 9.45 1.95 -5.75
C SER A 193 9.42 1.26 -4.39
N ALA A 194 10.25 1.73 -3.48
CA ALA A 194 10.06 1.49 -2.05
C ALA A 194 9.06 2.53 -1.51
N THR A 195 8.18 2.19 -0.59
CA THR A 195 7.32 3.12 0.17
C THR A 195 7.18 2.59 1.60
N SER A 196 6.75 3.44 2.54
CA SER A 196 6.32 2.91 3.85
C SER A 196 5.13 1.97 3.65
N ASP A 197 5.08 0.91 4.44
CA ASP A 197 3.95 -0.03 4.54
C ASP A 197 2.79 0.50 5.43
N GLY A 198 2.88 1.76 5.89
CA GLY A 198 1.96 2.34 6.88
C GLY A 198 2.25 1.91 8.34
N ALA A 199 3.34 1.17 8.55
CA ALA A 199 3.86 0.75 9.84
C ALA A 199 5.37 1.07 9.93
N ALA A 200 6.17 0.09 10.38
CA ALA A 200 7.61 0.24 10.55
C ALA A 200 8.41 -0.39 9.40
N GLY A 201 7.75 -0.95 8.39
CA GLY A 201 8.38 -1.68 7.30
C GLY A 201 8.38 -0.94 5.96
N THR A 202 8.75 -1.67 4.92
CA THR A 202 8.91 -1.13 3.56
C THR A 202 8.16 -1.97 2.53
N ASP A 203 7.24 -1.35 1.81
CA ASP A 203 6.60 -1.93 0.64
C ASP A 203 7.43 -1.68 -0.63
N ILE A 204 7.64 -2.73 -1.42
CA ILE A 204 8.26 -2.70 -2.74
C ILE A 204 7.17 -2.93 -3.79
N THR A 205 7.03 -1.98 -4.70
CA THR A 205 6.02 -1.99 -5.78
C THR A 205 6.64 -1.54 -7.10
N VAL A 206 5.87 -1.57 -8.20
CA VAL A 206 6.27 -1.02 -9.50
C VAL A 206 5.61 0.36 -9.73
N ALA A 207 6.43 1.35 -10.10
CA ALA A 207 5.96 2.67 -10.50
C ALA A 207 5.36 2.65 -11.91
N CYS A 208 4.09 3.08 -12.04
CA CYS A 208 3.33 2.99 -13.29
C CYS A 208 2.42 4.20 -13.51
N TYR A 209 2.04 4.42 -14.76
CA TYR A 209 1.06 5.41 -15.19
C TYR A 209 -0.32 4.75 -15.29
N GLY A 210 -1.36 5.38 -14.76
CA GLY A 210 -2.73 4.97 -15.01
C GLY A 210 -3.16 5.31 -16.45
N ALA A 211 -4.01 4.48 -17.04
CA ALA A 211 -4.61 4.72 -18.36
C ALA A 211 -5.17 6.14 -18.51
N GLY A 212 -5.05 6.71 -19.70
CA GLY A 212 -5.46 8.08 -20.01
C GLY A 212 -4.40 9.15 -19.68
N THR A 213 -3.39 8.82 -18.86
CA THR A 213 -2.23 9.70 -18.61
C THR A 213 -1.52 9.98 -19.92
N ARG A 214 -1.33 11.25 -20.29
CA ARG A 214 -0.55 11.57 -21.50
C ARG A 214 0.90 11.90 -21.22
N ILE A 215 1.75 11.22 -21.98
CA ILE A 215 3.17 11.47 -22.05
C ILE A 215 3.45 12.46 -23.18
N ARG A 216 4.26 13.48 -22.88
CA ARG A 216 4.72 14.43 -23.89
C ARG A 216 5.80 13.76 -24.73
N THR A 217 5.54 13.65 -26.04
CA THR A 217 6.43 13.01 -27.01
C THR A 217 6.75 13.95 -28.18
N GLY A 218 7.58 13.49 -29.12
CA GLY A 218 7.75 14.12 -30.44
C GLY A 218 6.47 14.24 -31.26
N ARG A 219 5.45 13.42 -30.97
CA ARG A 219 4.14 13.45 -31.63
C ARG A 219 3.12 14.33 -30.89
N GLY A 220 3.53 15.03 -29.84
CA GLY A 220 2.64 15.77 -28.93
C GLY A 220 2.31 14.98 -27.66
N GLU A 221 1.22 15.34 -26.99
CA GLU A 221 0.73 14.60 -25.81
C GLU A 221 -0.04 13.35 -26.24
N VAL A 222 0.56 12.19 -26.03
CA VAL A 222 0.03 10.87 -26.41
C VAL A 222 -0.39 10.13 -25.15
N ALA A 223 -1.59 9.54 -25.14
CA ALA A 223 -2.03 8.72 -24.01
C ALA A 223 -1.12 7.51 -23.84
N VAL A 224 -0.87 7.10 -22.61
CA VAL A 224 0.11 6.06 -22.31
C VAL A 224 -0.23 4.73 -23.00
N GLU A 225 -1.53 4.44 -23.14
CA GLU A 225 -2.07 3.30 -23.89
C GLU A 225 -1.86 3.38 -25.42
N ASP A 226 -1.62 4.58 -25.96
CA ASP A 226 -1.40 4.84 -27.39
C ASP A 226 0.09 5.01 -27.76
N LEU A 227 0.98 4.92 -26.78
CA LEU A 227 2.42 4.99 -26.98
C LEU A 227 2.94 3.76 -27.74
N ARG A 228 4.07 3.94 -28.41
CA ARG A 228 4.75 2.88 -29.16
C ARG A 228 6.21 2.84 -28.76
N VAL A 229 6.78 1.63 -28.68
CA VAL A 229 8.24 1.46 -28.60
C VAL A 229 8.89 2.24 -29.77
N GLY A 230 9.92 3.02 -29.45
CA GLY A 230 10.59 3.95 -30.36
C GLY A 230 10.01 5.37 -30.37
N ASP A 231 8.85 5.64 -29.76
CA ASP A 231 8.40 7.02 -29.57
C ASP A 231 9.41 7.81 -28.72
N MET A 232 9.63 9.07 -29.09
CA MET A 232 10.59 9.95 -28.41
C MET A 232 9.91 10.73 -27.29
N ALA A 233 9.98 10.22 -26.05
CA ALA A 233 9.49 10.90 -24.85
C ALA A 233 10.34 12.14 -24.55
N LEU A 234 9.70 13.27 -24.21
CA LEU A 234 10.41 14.46 -23.74
C LEU A 234 10.78 14.28 -22.27
N THR A 235 12.01 14.61 -21.94
CA THR A 235 12.52 14.53 -20.57
C THR A 235 12.69 15.90 -19.93
N ALA A 236 12.73 15.94 -18.61
CA ALA A 236 12.86 17.16 -17.80
C ALA A 236 14.07 18.02 -18.18
N GLY A 237 15.18 17.40 -18.57
CA GLY A 237 16.39 18.10 -19.02
C GLY A 237 16.27 18.76 -20.40
N GLY A 238 15.07 18.76 -21.01
CA GLY A 238 14.84 19.28 -22.37
C GLY A 238 15.24 18.31 -23.47
N GLY A 239 15.74 17.13 -23.10
CA GLY A 239 16.12 16.05 -24.00
C GLY A 239 14.91 15.26 -24.52
N ARG A 240 15.22 14.31 -25.39
CA ARG A 240 14.27 13.31 -25.88
C ARG A 240 14.90 11.94 -25.77
N ARG A 241 14.18 10.97 -25.24
CA ARG A 241 14.64 9.58 -25.12
C ARG A 241 13.67 8.62 -25.82
N PRO A 242 14.18 7.60 -26.54
CA PRO A 242 13.33 6.58 -27.12
C PRO A 242 12.72 5.73 -26.00
N ILE A 243 11.43 5.43 -26.14
CA ILE A 243 10.77 4.40 -25.33
C ILE A 243 11.29 3.04 -25.79
N GLY A 244 11.99 2.32 -24.90
CA GLY A 244 12.56 1.01 -25.17
C GLY A 244 11.55 -0.13 -24.99
N TRP A 245 10.64 0.03 -24.03
CA TRP A 245 9.61 -0.97 -23.72
C TRP A 245 8.36 -0.32 -23.12
N ILE A 246 7.22 -0.98 -23.31
CA ILE A 246 5.94 -0.59 -22.71
C ILE A 246 5.27 -1.86 -22.16
N GLY A 247 5.12 -1.91 -20.84
CA GLY A 247 4.34 -2.93 -20.15
C GLY A 247 2.96 -2.41 -19.79
N TRP A 248 1.98 -3.29 -19.65
CA TRP A 248 0.68 -2.91 -19.09
C TRP A 248 0.02 -4.07 -18.37
N ARG A 249 -0.87 -3.74 -17.43
CA ARG A 249 -1.66 -4.71 -16.68
C ARG A 249 -3.00 -4.10 -16.25
N GLU A 250 -4.07 -4.89 -16.31
CA GLU A 250 -5.36 -4.56 -15.68
C GLU A 250 -5.41 -5.21 -14.31
N LEU A 251 -5.77 -4.44 -13.29
CA LEU A 251 -5.93 -4.88 -11.90
C LEU A 251 -7.41 -4.84 -11.50
N ASP A 252 -7.85 -5.86 -10.78
CA ASP A 252 -9.12 -5.85 -10.04
C ASP A 252 -8.85 -5.47 -8.58
N VAL A 253 -8.98 -4.18 -8.28
CA VAL A 253 -8.66 -3.59 -6.98
C VAL A 253 -9.55 -4.17 -5.87
N THR A 254 -10.76 -4.63 -6.21
CA THR A 254 -11.67 -5.23 -5.23
C THR A 254 -11.21 -6.60 -4.74
N ARG A 255 -10.31 -7.24 -5.50
CA ARG A 255 -9.75 -8.56 -5.21
C ARG A 255 -8.28 -8.48 -4.79
N HIS A 256 -7.71 -7.29 -4.67
CA HIS A 256 -6.36 -7.13 -4.16
C HIS A 256 -6.36 -7.30 -2.63
N PRO A 257 -5.41 -8.07 -2.04
CA PRO A 257 -5.35 -8.29 -0.59
C PRO A 257 -5.17 -6.99 0.20
N ASP A 258 -4.51 -6.00 -0.40
CA ASP A 258 -4.42 -4.64 0.13
C ASP A 258 -4.80 -3.60 -0.96
N PRO A 259 -6.07 -3.23 -1.08
CA PRO A 259 -6.49 -2.29 -2.11
C PRO A 259 -5.76 -0.94 -2.06
N ARG A 260 -5.25 -0.49 -0.90
CA ARG A 260 -4.56 0.80 -0.79
C ARG A 260 -3.19 0.77 -1.46
N ALA A 261 -2.50 -0.37 -1.49
CA ALA A 261 -1.22 -0.49 -2.16
C ALA A 261 -1.30 -0.27 -3.70
N VAL A 262 -2.47 -0.50 -4.30
CA VAL A 262 -2.64 -0.50 -5.77
C VAL A 262 -3.63 0.52 -6.32
N ARG A 263 -4.47 1.14 -5.46
CA ARG A 263 -5.40 2.19 -5.90
C ARG A 263 -4.66 3.37 -6.54
N PRO A 264 -5.17 3.92 -7.64
CA PRO A 264 -4.49 5.02 -8.31
C PRO A 264 -4.55 6.30 -7.48
N VAL A 265 -3.45 7.04 -7.49
CA VAL A 265 -3.38 8.41 -6.99
C VAL A 265 -3.74 9.34 -8.14
N ARG A 266 -4.81 10.12 -7.95
CA ARG A 266 -5.18 11.22 -8.85
C ARG A 266 -4.53 12.50 -8.36
N ILE A 267 -3.70 13.10 -9.20
CA ILE A 267 -3.23 14.47 -9.05
C ILE A 267 -4.16 15.34 -9.90
N ALA A 268 -5.02 16.14 -9.25
CA ALA A 268 -5.97 16.99 -9.93
C ALA A 268 -5.29 18.02 -10.83
N ALA A 269 -5.95 18.39 -11.93
CA ALA A 269 -5.54 19.49 -12.77
C ALA A 269 -5.28 20.76 -11.93
N GLY A 270 -4.07 21.31 -12.04
CA GLY A 270 -3.69 22.52 -11.33
C GLY A 270 -3.24 22.35 -9.87
N ALA A 271 -3.07 21.12 -9.38
CA ALA A 271 -2.64 20.81 -8.01
C ALA A 271 -1.25 21.37 -7.63
N PHE A 272 -0.33 21.51 -8.60
CA PHE A 272 1.01 22.10 -8.41
C PHE A 272 1.10 23.55 -8.92
N GLY A 273 -0.03 24.21 -9.13
CA GLY A 273 -0.14 25.56 -9.69
C GLY A 273 -0.96 25.60 -10.97
N ASP A 274 -1.20 26.79 -11.52
CA ASP A 274 -2.10 26.91 -12.68
C ASP A 274 -1.62 26.07 -13.86
N LEU A 275 -2.54 25.25 -14.41
CA LEU A 275 -2.30 24.32 -15.51
C LEU A 275 -1.21 23.27 -15.22
N LYS A 276 -0.99 22.94 -13.94
CA LYS A 276 0.03 21.98 -13.48
C LYS A 276 -0.55 20.94 -12.51
N PRO A 277 -0.81 19.70 -12.93
CA PRO A 277 -0.86 19.27 -14.34
C PRO A 277 -1.99 19.96 -15.11
N ARG A 278 -1.96 19.91 -16.45
CA ARG A 278 -3.00 20.53 -17.29
C ARG A 278 -4.37 19.87 -17.18
N ARG A 279 -4.39 18.62 -16.75
CA ARG A 279 -5.55 17.77 -16.53
C ARG A 279 -5.22 16.79 -15.41
N ASP A 280 -6.20 16.01 -14.99
CA ASP A 280 -5.98 15.02 -13.95
C ASP A 280 -4.96 13.97 -14.40
N LEU A 281 -3.93 13.78 -13.59
CA LEU A 281 -2.87 12.80 -13.81
C LEU A 281 -3.11 11.61 -12.88
N TRP A 282 -3.05 10.39 -13.43
CA TRP A 282 -3.33 9.15 -12.71
C TRP A 282 -2.07 8.31 -12.61
N LEU A 283 -1.61 8.04 -11.39
CA LEU A 283 -0.36 7.33 -11.13
C LEU A 283 -0.57 6.19 -10.14
N SER A 284 0.29 5.18 -10.16
CA SER A 284 0.36 4.23 -9.04
C SER A 284 0.89 4.93 -7.77
N PRO A 285 0.58 4.43 -6.55
CA PRO A 285 0.99 5.08 -5.29
C PRO A 285 2.49 5.38 -5.18
N GLY A 286 3.32 4.41 -5.56
CA GLY A 286 4.79 4.52 -5.56
C GLY A 286 5.38 5.32 -6.72
N HIS A 287 4.56 5.83 -7.65
CA HIS A 287 5.10 6.59 -8.79
C HIS A 287 5.74 7.90 -8.32
N ASN A 288 7.02 8.08 -8.62
CA ASN A 288 7.77 9.26 -8.21
C ASN A 288 7.47 10.48 -9.07
N VAL A 289 7.00 11.55 -8.43
CA VAL A 289 6.79 12.87 -9.04
C VAL A 289 7.98 13.77 -8.72
N PHE A 290 8.54 14.42 -9.73
CA PHE A 290 9.63 15.37 -9.50
C PHE A 290 9.11 16.71 -8.99
N VAL A 291 9.59 17.11 -7.81
CA VAL A 291 9.25 18.38 -7.14
C VAL A 291 10.53 18.99 -6.57
N ASP A 292 10.85 20.22 -6.95
CA ASP A 292 11.96 21.02 -6.41
C ASP A 292 13.31 20.27 -6.31
N GLY A 293 13.69 19.53 -7.36
CA GLY A 293 14.98 18.84 -7.40
C GLY A 293 15.01 17.48 -6.71
N VAL A 294 13.87 16.96 -6.26
CA VAL A 294 13.75 15.61 -5.68
C VAL A 294 12.57 14.85 -6.28
N LEU A 295 12.64 13.53 -6.20
CA LEU A 295 11.57 12.62 -6.58
C LEU A 295 10.77 12.25 -5.33
N ILE A 296 9.46 12.46 -5.33
CA ILE A 296 8.58 12.17 -4.20
C ILE A 296 7.46 11.25 -4.68
N PRO A 297 7.20 10.09 -4.03
CA PRO A 297 6.09 9.22 -4.42
C PRO A 297 4.75 9.95 -4.40
N ALA A 298 3.88 9.63 -5.36
CA ALA A 298 2.57 10.27 -5.51
C ALA A 298 1.73 10.16 -4.23
N ILE A 299 1.77 9.03 -3.53
CA ILE A 299 1.03 8.82 -2.28
C ILE A 299 1.56 9.70 -1.13
N VAL A 300 2.86 9.99 -1.09
CA VAL A 300 3.45 10.89 -0.07
C VAL A 300 2.97 12.34 -0.26
N LEU A 301 2.65 12.72 -1.49
CA LEU A 301 2.09 14.02 -1.85
C LEU A 301 0.57 14.10 -1.67
N ALA A 302 -0.09 12.99 -1.34
CA ALA A 302 -1.53 12.97 -1.13
C ALA A 302 -1.92 13.90 0.02
N ASN A 303 -2.98 14.67 -0.21
CA ASN A 303 -3.54 15.59 0.75
C ASN A 303 -5.03 15.38 0.97
N GLY A 304 -5.61 14.29 0.43
CA GLY A 304 -7.03 13.96 0.55
C GLY A 304 -7.97 14.99 -0.11
N ALA A 305 -7.44 15.87 -0.96
CA ALA A 305 -8.18 16.92 -1.64
C ALA A 305 -7.74 17.02 -3.11
N THR A 306 -6.78 17.89 -3.42
CA THR A 306 -6.28 18.06 -4.80
C THR A 306 -5.41 16.90 -5.27
N ILE A 307 -4.82 16.14 -4.34
CA ILE A 307 -4.12 14.89 -4.62
C ILE A 307 -4.71 13.84 -3.69
N GLU A 308 -5.34 12.83 -4.27
CA GLU A 308 -6.05 11.80 -3.50
C GLU A 308 -5.88 10.42 -4.11
N GLN A 309 -5.87 9.40 -3.25
CA GLN A 309 -5.98 8.03 -3.69
C GLN A 309 -7.45 7.69 -3.94
N VAL A 310 -7.79 7.30 -5.16
CA VAL A 310 -9.18 7.14 -5.61
C VAL A 310 -9.59 5.68 -5.52
N SER A 311 -10.73 5.42 -4.89
CA SER A 311 -11.34 4.09 -4.88
C SER A 311 -11.94 3.79 -6.25
N VAL A 312 -11.43 2.77 -6.91
CA VAL A 312 -11.91 2.24 -8.19
C VAL A 312 -12.06 0.73 -8.06
N GLU A 313 -12.96 0.12 -8.84
CA GLU A 313 -13.07 -1.34 -8.91
C GLU A 313 -11.91 -1.93 -9.72
N LYS A 314 -11.52 -1.24 -10.80
CA LYS A 314 -10.48 -1.67 -11.73
C LYS A 314 -9.60 -0.51 -12.15
N VAL A 315 -8.34 -0.80 -12.43
CA VAL A 315 -7.38 0.16 -12.98
C VAL A 315 -6.48 -0.54 -13.99
N VAL A 316 -6.11 0.16 -15.07
CA VAL A 316 -5.08 -0.31 -16.01
C VAL A 316 -3.84 0.54 -15.82
N TYR A 317 -2.73 -0.10 -15.48
CA TYR A 317 -1.43 0.53 -15.33
C TYR A 317 -0.54 0.22 -16.53
N TYR A 318 0.25 1.21 -16.92
CA TYR A 318 1.25 1.14 -17.96
C TYR A 318 2.62 1.49 -17.38
N HIS A 319 3.61 0.67 -17.69
CA HIS A 319 5.00 0.97 -17.43
C HIS A 319 5.66 1.43 -18.73
N VAL A 320 6.41 2.54 -18.68
CA VAL A 320 7.12 3.08 -19.84
C VAL A 320 8.60 3.11 -19.50
N GLU A 321 9.36 2.26 -20.18
CA GLU A 321 10.81 2.18 -20.02
C GLU A 321 11.52 3.02 -21.09
N LEU A 322 12.51 3.79 -20.67
CA LEU A 322 13.41 4.51 -21.54
C LEU A 322 14.75 3.78 -21.64
N ASP A 323 15.54 4.12 -22.66
CA ASP A 323 16.91 3.61 -22.82
C ASP A 323 17.85 3.90 -21.62
N ALA A 324 17.55 4.92 -20.81
CA ALA A 324 18.10 5.12 -19.48
C ALA A 324 17.11 5.90 -18.60
N HIS A 325 17.25 5.77 -17.27
CA HIS A 325 16.39 6.45 -16.31
C HIS A 325 16.45 7.98 -16.48
N ASP A 326 15.30 8.61 -16.70
CA ASP A 326 15.13 10.06 -16.84
C ASP A 326 13.70 10.44 -16.45
N ILE A 327 13.46 11.71 -16.15
CA ILE A 327 12.14 12.20 -15.77
C ILE A 327 11.34 12.48 -17.03
N VAL A 328 10.29 11.70 -17.25
CA VAL A 328 9.35 11.88 -18.36
C VAL A 328 8.35 12.98 -18.03
N LEU A 329 8.09 13.87 -19.00
CA LEU A 329 7.05 14.88 -18.86
C LEU A 329 5.67 14.28 -19.16
N ALA A 330 4.91 13.93 -18.12
CA ALA A 330 3.52 13.49 -18.22
C ALA A 330 2.56 14.66 -17.88
N GLU A 331 1.84 15.21 -18.88
CA GLU A 331 0.89 16.36 -18.82
C GLU A 331 1.33 17.65 -18.07
N SER A 332 2.62 17.64 -17.73
CA SER A 332 3.58 18.61 -17.19
C SER A 332 3.25 19.24 -15.83
N TYR A 333 4.01 18.84 -14.82
CA TYR A 333 4.81 19.80 -14.06
C TYR A 333 6.22 19.31 -13.69
N LEU A 334 7.16 20.25 -13.73
CA LEU A 334 8.52 20.22 -13.22
C LEU A 334 8.78 21.63 -12.62
N ASP A 335 8.94 21.79 -11.30
CA ASP A 335 9.55 23.00 -10.71
C ASP A 335 11.05 22.75 -10.60
N CYS A 336 11.86 23.54 -11.30
CA CYS A 336 13.31 23.48 -11.15
C CYS A 336 13.85 24.61 -10.28
N GLY A 337 13.03 25.41 -9.60
CA GLY A 337 13.52 26.52 -8.78
C GLY A 337 14.28 27.62 -9.55
N ASN A 338 14.31 27.55 -10.89
CA ASN A 338 15.06 28.46 -11.77
C ASN A 338 14.18 29.61 -12.29
N ARG A 339 13.24 30.10 -11.47
CA ARG A 339 12.37 31.22 -11.88
C ARG A 339 13.17 32.50 -12.14
N ASP A 340 14.33 32.64 -11.50
CA ASP A 340 15.25 33.76 -11.65
C ASP A 340 16.24 33.60 -12.83
N ALA A 341 16.24 32.45 -13.52
CA ALA A 341 17.19 32.16 -14.61
C ALA A 341 16.81 32.81 -15.96
N PHE A 342 15.80 33.68 -15.99
CA PHE A 342 15.30 34.28 -17.23
C PHE A 342 15.38 35.82 -17.25
N ALA A 343 16.03 36.30 -18.30
CA ALA A 343 16.15 37.66 -18.87
C ALA A 343 16.55 38.86 -17.99
N ASN A 344 16.61 38.76 -16.66
CA ASN A 344 17.00 39.90 -15.80
C ASN A 344 18.19 39.61 -14.84
N GLY A 345 18.78 38.41 -14.85
CA GLY A 345 19.73 37.99 -13.80
C GLY A 345 21.22 38.00 -14.22
N GLY A 346 21.75 39.12 -14.68
CA GLY A 346 23.12 39.22 -15.24
C GLY A 346 24.24 38.53 -14.43
N GLY A 347 25.05 37.70 -15.11
CA GLY A 347 26.28 37.10 -14.58
C GLY A 347 26.82 35.96 -15.45
N ALA A 348 28.16 35.84 -15.59
CA ALA A 348 28.86 35.17 -16.68
C ALA A 348 28.79 33.63 -16.75
N THR A 349 28.80 33.12 -18.00
CA THR A 349 28.80 31.71 -18.42
C THR A 349 30.14 31.01 -18.16
N GLU A 350 30.09 29.84 -17.52
CA GLU A 350 31.23 28.93 -17.43
C GLU A 350 31.36 28.13 -18.73
N LEU A 351 32.53 28.16 -19.36
CA LEU A 351 32.76 27.70 -20.73
C LEU A 351 33.07 26.21 -20.87
N PHE A 352 33.27 25.45 -19.78
CA PHE A 352 33.46 23.98 -19.82
C PHE A 352 33.05 23.28 -18.51
N PRO A 353 31.78 22.88 -18.33
CA PRO A 353 31.41 21.99 -17.23
C PRO A 353 31.57 20.51 -17.62
N ASP A 354 32.14 19.74 -16.70
CA ASP A 354 32.30 18.29 -16.77
C ASP A 354 31.05 17.60 -16.18
N PHE A 355 30.40 16.77 -17.00
CA PHE A 355 29.13 16.09 -16.69
C PHE A 355 29.29 14.57 -16.85
N ALA A 356 30.31 13.96 -16.25
CA ALA A 356 30.42 12.51 -16.28
C ALA A 356 29.67 11.83 -15.11
N PRO A 357 28.48 11.23 -15.31
CA PRO A 357 27.96 10.18 -14.43
C PRO A 357 28.26 8.80 -15.06
N ARG A 358 28.98 7.92 -14.35
CA ARG A 358 29.15 6.48 -14.70
C ARG A 358 29.52 5.70 -13.43
N ALA A 359 29.00 4.51 -13.11
CA ALA A 359 28.06 3.62 -13.79
C ALA A 359 27.54 2.53 -12.82
N ASP A 360 26.23 2.52 -12.52
CA ASP A 360 25.42 1.39 -12.03
C ASP A 360 24.04 1.91 -11.53
N ARG A 361 23.11 2.11 -12.48
CA ARG A 361 21.69 2.53 -12.34
C ARG A 361 21.29 3.22 -11.00
N ALA A 362 21.85 4.41 -10.76
CA ALA A 362 21.30 5.38 -9.82
C ALA A 362 20.15 6.19 -10.47
N THR A 363 19.13 6.56 -9.70
CA THR A 363 18.05 7.45 -10.16
C THR A 363 18.63 8.81 -10.59
N CYS A 364 18.03 9.48 -11.57
CA CYS A 364 18.55 10.75 -12.09
C CYS A 364 18.50 11.91 -11.06
N CYS A 365 17.72 11.75 -9.99
CA CYS A 365 17.61 12.66 -8.86
C CYS A 365 17.39 11.86 -7.57
N PRO A 366 17.72 12.42 -6.38
CA PRO A 366 17.41 11.78 -5.10
C PRO A 366 15.91 11.57 -4.94
N ILE A 367 15.51 10.39 -4.45
CA ILE A 367 14.14 10.14 -3.97
C ILE A 367 14.07 10.60 -2.52
N CYS A 368 13.05 11.39 -2.19
CA CYS A 368 12.77 11.86 -0.83
C CYS A 368 11.32 11.56 -0.49
N LYS A 369 11.10 10.96 0.67
CA LYS A 369 9.77 10.62 1.17
C LYS A 369 9.48 11.30 2.51
N THR A 370 10.53 11.76 3.19
CA THR A 370 10.42 12.62 4.38
C THR A 370 11.36 13.82 4.32
N GLY A 371 11.31 14.66 5.36
CA GLY A 371 12.24 15.76 5.57
C GLY A 371 11.85 17.07 4.90
N PRO A 372 12.70 18.10 5.02
CA PRO A 372 12.30 19.50 4.77
C PRO A 372 11.79 19.79 3.36
N LYS A 373 12.31 19.10 2.34
CA LYS A 373 11.85 19.27 0.96
C LYS A 373 10.45 18.70 0.73
N VAL A 374 10.16 17.54 1.32
CA VAL A 374 8.83 16.92 1.27
C VAL A 374 7.83 17.75 2.07
N GLU A 375 8.21 18.17 3.29
CA GLU A 375 7.39 19.05 4.12
C GLU A 375 7.03 20.35 3.38
N ALA A 376 7.99 20.99 2.72
CA ALA A 376 7.76 22.20 1.94
C ALA A 376 6.84 21.95 0.72
N ALA A 377 6.98 20.81 0.03
CA ALA A 377 6.07 20.42 -1.04
C ALA A 377 4.64 20.22 -0.52
N LYS A 378 4.46 19.46 0.56
CA LYS A 378 3.16 19.20 1.18
C LYS A 378 2.50 20.49 1.70
N ALA A 379 3.26 21.38 2.33
CA ALA A 379 2.74 22.67 2.80
C ALA A 379 2.19 23.53 1.65
N ARG A 380 2.88 23.57 0.50
CA ARG A 380 2.38 24.26 -0.71
C ARG A 380 1.12 23.61 -1.27
N LEU A 381 1.05 22.28 -1.28
CA LEU A 381 -0.13 21.53 -1.75
C LEU A 381 -1.34 21.73 -0.83
N LEU A 382 -1.14 21.80 0.48
CA LEU A 382 -2.20 22.12 1.44
C LEU A 382 -2.76 23.54 1.23
N ALA A 383 -1.88 24.53 1.04
CA ALA A 383 -2.31 25.88 0.69
C ALA A 383 -3.05 25.91 -0.65
N ARG A 384 -2.58 25.13 -1.63
CA ARG A 384 -3.24 25.02 -2.93
C ARG A 384 -4.62 24.37 -2.86
N ALA A 385 -4.83 23.40 -1.97
CA ALA A 385 -6.16 22.84 -1.73
C ALA A 385 -7.14 23.91 -1.22
N GLN A 386 -6.68 24.85 -0.39
CA GLN A 386 -7.51 25.98 0.05
C GLN A 386 -7.88 26.91 -1.11
N ASP A 387 -6.98 27.19 -2.04
CA ASP A 387 -7.29 27.94 -3.27
C ASP A 387 -8.38 27.24 -4.12
N PHE A 388 -8.45 25.91 -4.05
CA PHE A 388 -9.49 25.12 -4.70
C PHE A 388 -10.83 25.16 -3.95
N GLY A 389 -10.89 25.76 -2.76
CA GLY A 389 -12.08 25.91 -1.94
C GLY A 389 -12.30 24.79 -0.92
N PHE A 390 -11.29 23.95 -0.67
CA PHE A 390 -11.32 23.02 0.45
C PHE A 390 -11.04 23.77 1.76
N ALA A 391 -11.88 23.55 2.77
CA ALA A 391 -11.73 24.18 4.08
C ALA A 391 -11.47 23.12 5.16
N ALA A 392 -10.48 23.38 6.02
CA ALA A 392 -10.21 22.52 7.16
C ALA A 392 -11.10 22.88 8.35
N THR A 393 -11.61 21.87 9.06
CA THR A 393 -12.37 22.01 10.31
C THR A 393 -11.76 21.15 11.41
N ARG A 394 -11.96 21.55 12.67
CA ARG A 394 -11.66 20.74 13.86
C ARG A 394 -12.91 20.08 14.43
N ASP A 395 -14.07 20.31 13.83
CA ASP A 395 -15.31 19.65 14.23
C ASP A 395 -15.28 18.19 13.76
N PRO A 396 -15.32 17.20 14.67
CA PRO A 396 -15.34 15.80 14.29
C PRO A 396 -16.70 15.32 13.77
N ASP A 397 -17.76 16.12 13.80
CA ASP A 397 -19.14 15.62 13.60
C ASP A 397 -19.41 14.37 14.46
N LEU A 398 -19.02 14.41 15.73
CA LEU A 398 -19.09 13.23 16.59
C LEU A 398 -20.54 12.92 16.96
N HIS A 399 -21.04 11.78 16.49
CA HIS A 399 -22.39 11.31 16.73
C HIS A 399 -22.42 9.80 17.00
N LEU A 400 -23.57 9.28 17.43
CA LEU A 400 -23.79 7.83 17.46
C LEU A 400 -24.67 7.40 16.28
N LEU A 401 -24.45 6.19 15.77
CA LEU A 401 -25.49 5.42 15.09
C LEU A 401 -25.98 4.31 16.01
N ALA A 402 -27.26 4.38 16.39
CA ALA A 402 -27.96 3.44 17.24
C ALA A 402 -28.96 2.65 16.39
N ASP A 403 -28.70 1.36 16.16
CA ASP A 403 -29.45 0.51 15.21
C ASP A 403 -29.65 1.20 13.83
N GLY A 404 -28.62 1.93 13.37
CA GLY A 404 -28.61 2.70 12.13
C GLY A 404 -29.22 4.11 12.22
N ALA A 405 -29.86 4.47 13.33
CA ALA A 405 -30.39 5.82 13.54
C ALA A 405 -29.33 6.76 14.11
N ARG A 406 -29.15 7.94 13.49
CA ARG A 406 -28.23 8.97 13.98
C ARG A 406 -28.74 9.64 15.25
N ILE A 407 -27.89 9.68 16.27
CA ILE A 407 -28.15 10.30 17.57
C ILE A 407 -27.08 11.37 17.82
N GLU A 408 -27.53 12.61 17.98
CA GLU A 408 -26.70 13.74 18.34
C GLU A 408 -26.35 13.73 19.84
N PRO A 409 -25.23 14.33 20.26
CA PRO A 409 -24.92 14.49 21.67
C PRO A 409 -25.94 15.43 22.34
N ASP A 410 -26.48 15.04 23.49
CA ASP A 410 -27.36 15.90 24.29
C ASP A 410 -26.61 17.10 24.88
N ARG A 411 -25.30 16.92 25.11
CA ARG A 411 -24.43 17.94 25.71
C ARG A 411 -23.01 17.81 25.19
N ILE A 412 -22.44 18.95 24.83
CA ILE A 412 -21.04 19.10 24.46
C ILE A 412 -20.41 20.11 25.41
N GLU A 413 -19.37 19.71 26.15
CA GLU A 413 -18.60 20.58 27.05
C GLU A 413 -17.13 20.51 26.72
N GLY A 414 -16.65 21.47 25.92
CA GLY A 414 -15.30 21.41 25.36
C GLY A 414 -15.16 20.16 24.49
N ARG A 415 -14.48 19.13 25.00
CA ARG A 415 -14.25 17.85 24.29
C ARG A 415 -14.98 16.66 24.89
N ARG A 416 -15.88 16.93 25.82
CA ARG A 416 -16.70 15.91 26.45
C ARG A 416 -18.07 15.90 25.78
N TYR A 417 -18.42 14.78 25.18
CA TYR A 417 -19.68 14.54 24.49
C TYR A 417 -20.50 13.55 25.32
N ALA A 418 -21.77 13.88 25.55
CA ALA A 418 -22.70 13.02 26.28
C ALA A 418 -23.91 12.70 25.40
N PHE A 419 -24.30 11.43 25.40
CA PHE A 419 -25.40 10.89 24.60
C PHE A 419 -26.35 10.10 25.49
N SER A 420 -27.65 10.22 25.22
CA SER A 420 -28.73 9.46 25.83
C SER A 420 -29.44 8.64 24.77
N LEU A 421 -29.55 7.34 25.01
CA LEU A 421 -30.22 6.40 24.13
C LEU A 421 -31.58 6.03 24.72
N SER A 422 -32.61 6.02 23.87
CA SER A 422 -33.95 5.60 24.25
C SER A 422 -34.23 4.17 23.76
N GLY A 423 -34.84 3.36 24.62
CA GLY A 423 -35.15 1.96 24.30
C GLY A 423 -33.95 1.02 24.43
N HIS A 424 -34.15 -0.22 23.96
CA HIS A 424 -33.09 -1.24 23.91
C HIS A 424 -32.43 -1.22 22.54
N VAL A 425 -31.26 -0.59 22.46
CA VAL A 425 -30.43 -0.53 21.25
C VAL A 425 -29.51 -1.74 21.18
N LYS A 426 -29.46 -2.41 20.04
CA LYS A 426 -28.64 -3.63 19.85
C LYS A 426 -27.25 -3.31 19.29
N ASP A 427 -27.16 -2.36 18.38
CA ASP A 427 -25.92 -1.92 17.76
C ASP A 427 -25.70 -0.44 18.02
N ILE A 428 -24.54 -0.11 18.58
CA ILE A 428 -24.15 1.28 18.86
C ILE A 428 -22.78 1.50 18.26
N ARG A 429 -22.70 2.48 17.36
CA ARG A 429 -21.46 2.90 16.69
C ARG A 429 -21.19 4.36 17.04
N LEU A 430 -19.97 4.64 17.47
CA LEU A 430 -19.44 5.99 17.54
C LEU A 430 -18.92 6.38 16.16
N ALA A 431 -19.54 7.39 15.56
CA ALA A 431 -19.22 7.86 14.23
C ALA A 431 -18.61 9.26 14.29
N SER A 432 -17.57 9.49 13.50
CA SER A 432 -16.96 10.81 13.32
C SER A 432 -16.50 10.99 11.88
N ARG A 433 -16.16 12.22 11.51
CA ARG A 433 -15.29 12.47 10.36
C ARG A 433 -13.99 11.69 10.53
N VAL A 434 -13.39 11.36 9.38
CA VAL A 434 -12.11 10.67 9.28
C VAL A 434 -11.09 11.64 8.70
N TRP A 435 -9.87 11.57 9.21
CA TRP A 435 -8.74 12.32 8.68
C TRP A 435 -7.50 11.41 8.62
N THR A 436 -6.58 11.77 7.76
CA THR A 436 -5.28 11.11 7.65
C THR A 436 -4.21 12.13 8.02
N PRO A 437 -3.41 11.92 9.07
CA PRO A 437 -2.44 12.93 9.51
C PRO A 437 -1.47 13.37 8.42
N SER A 438 -0.94 12.43 7.64
CA SER A 438 -0.03 12.71 6.53
C SER A 438 -0.69 13.54 5.43
N HIS A 439 -2.01 13.45 5.25
CA HIS A 439 -2.74 14.28 4.29
C HIS A 439 -2.93 15.72 4.75
N MET A 440 -3.04 15.94 6.07
CA MET A 440 -3.42 17.23 6.66
C MET A 440 -2.23 17.98 7.25
N ARG A 441 -1.11 17.29 7.48
CA ARG A 441 0.09 17.82 8.10
C ARG A 441 1.30 17.56 7.21
N SER A 442 2.06 18.62 6.93
CA SER A 442 3.30 18.51 6.16
C SER A 442 4.39 17.72 6.87
N ASP A 443 4.41 17.78 8.21
CA ASP A 443 5.41 17.17 9.11
C ASP A 443 5.07 15.74 9.57
N SER A 444 3.97 15.17 9.06
CA SER A 444 3.52 13.84 9.46
C SER A 444 3.67 12.83 8.32
N ALA A 445 4.14 11.64 8.68
CA ALA A 445 4.16 10.45 7.83
C ALA A 445 3.06 9.43 8.22
N ASP A 446 2.25 9.70 9.26
CA ASP A 446 1.18 8.81 9.71
C ASP A 446 0.02 8.84 8.69
N ASP A 447 -0.12 7.77 7.94
CA ASP A 447 -1.06 7.59 6.83
C ASP A 447 -2.32 6.81 7.20
N ARG A 448 -2.52 6.57 8.49
CA ARG A 448 -3.70 5.89 9.00
C ARG A 448 -4.92 6.80 8.87
N ASP A 449 -6.05 6.18 8.51
CA ASP A 449 -7.35 6.84 8.59
C ASP A 449 -7.84 6.85 10.04
N LEU A 450 -7.86 8.01 10.68
CA LEU A 450 -8.19 8.18 12.08
C LEU A 450 -9.50 8.94 12.22
N GLY A 451 -10.33 8.54 13.18
CA GLY A 451 -11.51 9.29 13.61
C GLY A 451 -11.15 10.27 14.72
N VAL A 452 -11.59 9.97 15.94
CA VAL A 452 -11.24 10.71 17.16
C VAL A 452 -10.28 9.93 18.06
N LEU A 453 -9.44 10.66 18.80
CA LEU A 453 -8.60 10.10 19.85
C LEU A 453 -9.42 10.06 21.15
N ALA A 454 -9.96 8.91 21.52
CA ALA A 454 -10.66 8.78 22.79
C ALA A 454 -9.66 8.76 23.94
N THR A 455 -9.85 9.60 24.95
CA THR A 455 -9.03 9.66 26.17
C THR A 455 -9.80 9.15 27.39
N ARG A 456 -11.13 9.24 27.37
CA ARG A 456 -12.02 8.61 28.35
C ARG A 456 -13.31 8.15 27.69
N LEU A 457 -13.82 7.01 28.15
CA LEU A 457 -15.15 6.52 27.81
C LEU A 457 -15.85 6.05 29.09
N ALA A 458 -17.09 6.49 29.29
CA ALA A 458 -17.97 5.98 30.33
C ALA A 458 -19.31 5.58 29.73
N ILE A 459 -19.82 4.43 30.14
CA ILE A 459 -21.10 3.88 29.71
C ILE A 459 -21.93 3.59 30.95
N ASP A 460 -23.14 4.12 31.00
CA ASP A 460 -24.04 4.01 32.16
C ASP A 460 -23.38 4.45 33.47
N GLY A 461 -22.56 5.50 33.38
CA GLY A 461 -21.79 6.06 34.49
C GLY A 461 -20.52 5.29 34.86
N ALA A 462 -20.29 4.10 34.31
CA ALA A 462 -19.09 3.30 34.60
C ALA A 462 -17.99 3.56 33.57
N PRO A 463 -16.73 3.83 33.99
CA PRO A 463 -15.61 3.98 33.07
C PRO A 463 -15.35 2.66 32.32
N ARG A 464 -14.89 2.78 31.08
CA ARG A 464 -14.53 1.66 30.23
C ARG A 464 -13.04 1.69 29.91
N ASP A 465 -12.43 0.51 29.96
CA ASP A 465 -11.07 0.30 29.48
C ASP A 465 -11.06 0.36 27.95
N LEU A 466 -10.35 1.34 27.40
CA LEU A 466 -10.25 1.54 25.97
C LEU A 466 -9.47 0.41 25.29
N THR A 467 -8.60 -0.29 26.00
CA THR A 467 -7.79 -1.40 25.44
C THR A 467 -8.62 -2.65 25.15
N ALA A 468 -9.75 -2.81 25.85
CA ALA A 468 -10.67 -3.94 25.69
C ALA A 468 -11.66 -3.78 24.52
N LEU A 469 -11.67 -2.62 23.85
CA LEU A 469 -12.59 -2.34 22.75
C LEU A 469 -12.07 -2.94 21.43
N ALA A 470 -12.98 -3.28 20.53
CA ALA A 470 -12.69 -3.88 19.24
C ALA A 470 -13.71 -3.38 18.21
N ASP A 471 -13.47 -3.66 16.92
CA ASP A 471 -14.31 -3.25 15.79
C ASP A 471 -14.40 -1.71 15.66
N GLY A 472 -13.59 -1.14 14.76
CA GLY A 472 -13.44 0.30 14.53
C GLY A 472 -12.60 1.06 15.56
N TRP A 473 -11.90 0.34 16.44
CA TRP A 473 -10.86 0.88 17.31
C TRP A 473 -9.47 0.47 16.79
N ARG A 474 -8.57 1.43 16.60
CA ARG A 474 -7.19 1.20 16.09
C ARG A 474 -6.33 0.42 17.10
N GLU A 475 -5.10 0.03 16.75
CA GLU A 475 -4.25 -0.71 17.68
C GLU A 475 -4.04 0.03 19.01
N VAL A 476 -3.72 -0.74 20.06
CA VAL A 476 -3.46 -0.18 21.38
C VAL A 476 -2.04 0.37 21.41
N GLU A 477 -1.92 1.68 21.28
CA GLU A 477 -0.66 2.42 21.43
C GLU A 477 -0.40 2.84 22.89
N SER A 478 -1.46 2.91 23.70
CA SER A 478 -1.43 3.43 25.06
C SER A 478 -2.56 2.86 25.91
N ALA A 479 -2.33 2.72 27.21
CA ALA A 479 -3.37 2.36 28.17
C ALA A 479 -4.34 3.53 28.48
N SER A 480 -4.00 4.75 28.09
CA SER A 480 -4.71 5.98 28.48
C SER A 480 -5.47 6.68 27.36
N TRP A 481 -5.28 6.25 26.12
CA TRP A 481 -5.98 6.80 24.96
C TRP A 481 -5.98 5.78 23.83
N ARG A 482 -6.93 5.94 22.90
CA ARG A 482 -7.03 5.07 21.72
C ARG A 482 -7.73 5.78 20.56
N TRP A 483 -7.18 5.65 19.37
CA TRP A 483 -7.82 6.15 18.15
C TRP A 483 -8.98 5.25 17.71
N THR A 484 -10.05 5.86 17.25
CA THR A 484 -11.08 5.20 16.42
C THR A 484 -10.68 5.25 14.95
N ASP A 485 -11.26 4.43 14.09
CA ASP A 485 -11.17 4.56 12.63
C ASP A 485 -12.23 5.50 12.02
N GLY A 486 -13.07 6.10 12.87
CA GLY A 486 -14.21 6.93 12.48
C GLY A 486 -15.56 6.22 12.58
N PHE A 487 -15.59 4.90 12.84
CA PHE A 487 -16.82 4.13 12.96
C PHE A 487 -16.72 2.97 13.99
N ALA A 488 -16.48 3.34 15.24
CA ALA A 488 -16.13 2.41 16.30
C ALA A 488 -17.34 1.79 17.01
N ARG A 489 -17.35 0.47 17.20
CA ARG A 489 -18.40 -0.23 17.97
C ARG A 489 -18.29 0.08 19.46
N LEU A 490 -19.44 0.29 20.09
CA LEU A 490 -19.60 0.40 21.54
C LEU A 490 -20.42 -0.78 22.09
N PRO A 491 -20.26 -1.12 23.39
CA PRO A 491 -21.08 -2.13 24.05
C PRO A 491 -22.59 -1.88 23.89
N ALA A 492 -23.31 -2.92 23.46
CA ALA A 492 -24.75 -2.88 23.29
C ALA A 492 -25.52 -2.63 24.60
N GLY A 493 -26.76 -2.16 24.48
CA GLY A 493 -27.65 -1.96 25.62
C GLY A 493 -27.32 -0.77 26.53
N ALA A 494 -26.33 0.05 26.16
CA ALA A 494 -26.02 1.30 26.84
C ALA A 494 -27.23 2.27 26.81
N ARG A 495 -27.47 2.98 27.91
CA ARG A 495 -28.48 4.05 27.98
C ARG A 495 -27.85 5.43 27.96
N THR A 496 -26.66 5.56 28.54
CA THR A 496 -25.90 6.80 28.53
C THR A 496 -24.46 6.51 28.14
N ILE A 497 -23.92 7.35 27.26
CA ILE A 497 -22.53 7.27 26.80
C ILE A 497 -21.90 8.65 26.98
N VAL A 498 -20.73 8.69 27.61
CA VAL A 498 -19.95 9.90 27.75
C VAL A 498 -18.54 9.62 27.27
N ILE A 499 -18.07 10.40 26.31
CA ILE A 499 -16.74 10.27 25.73
C ILE A 499 -15.99 11.61 25.81
N GLU A 500 -14.71 11.53 26.12
CA GLU A 500 -13.77 12.64 26.05
C GLU A 500 -12.74 12.36 24.96
N ILE A 501 -12.47 13.36 24.11
CA ILE A 501 -11.57 13.23 22.96
C ILE A 501 -10.35 14.15 23.05
N GLY A 502 -9.27 13.80 22.33
CA GLY A 502 -8.03 14.56 22.21
C GLY A 502 -8.09 15.79 21.28
N ASP A 503 -6.93 16.43 21.03
CA ASP A 503 -6.78 17.76 20.42
C ASP A 503 -6.56 17.78 18.89
N ASP A 504 -6.25 16.63 18.31
CA ASP A 504 -5.38 16.59 17.12
C ASP A 504 -6.03 16.43 15.73
N PRO A 505 -7.34 16.18 15.54
CA PRO A 505 -7.81 15.96 14.19
C PRO A 505 -8.13 17.27 13.44
N PHE A 506 -7.67 17.33 12.19
CA PHE A 506 -8.12 18.31 11.20
C PHE A 506 -8.81 17.56 10.07
N TYR A 507 -10.04 17.93 9.75
CA TYR A 507 -10.85 17.31 8.70
C TYR A 507 -11.01 18.25 7.53
N TRP A 508 -11.04 17.73 6.30
CA TRP A 508 -11.57 18.49 5.18
C TRP A 508 -13.10 18.60 5.27
N THR A 509 -13.63 19.75 4.87
CA THR A 509 -15.03 19.96 4.53
C THR A 509 -15.13 20.19 3.03
N ASP A 510 -16.11 19.57 2.38
CA ASP A 510 -16.33 19.71 0.94
C ASP A 510 -16.67 21.18 0.57
N ARG A 511 -16.43 21.56 -0.68
CA ARG A 511 -16.78 22.84 -1.29
C ARG A 511 -18.26 23.22 -1.07
N SER A 512 -19.16 22.24 -0.94
CA SER A 512 -20.58 22.50 -0.64
C SER A 512 -20.83 22.95 0.80
N ASP A 513 -20.02 22.50 1.76
CA ASP A 513 -20.19 22.80 3.19
C ASP A 513 -19.57 24.15 3.56
N ALA A 514 -18.50 24.56 2.88
CA ALA A 514 -17.88 25.88 3.07
C ALA A 514 -18.87 27.03 2.76
N THR A 515 -19.80 26.82 1.83
CA THR A 515 -20.85 27.80 1.49
C THR A 515 -21.99 27.82 2.53
N ALA A 516 -22.27 26.67 3.16
CA ALA A 516 -23.26 26.54 4.23
C ALA A 516 -22.80 27.22 5.53
N LEU A 517 -21.49 27.21 5.83
CA LEU A 517 -20.90 27.89 6.99
C LEU A 517 -20.90 29.43 6.87
N LEU A 518 -20.83 29.97 5.64
CA LEU A 518 -20.93 31.42 5.38
C LEU A 518 -22.38 31.94 5.39
N PHE A 519 -23.37 31.06 5.22
CA PHE A 519 -24.78 31.45 5.10
C PHE A 519 -25.74 30.61 5.95
N GLY A 520 -25.33 30.08 7.12
CA GLY A 520 -26.25 29.56 8.13
C GLY A 520 -27.39 28.64 7.66
N PHE A 521 -27.18 27.85 6.59
CA PHE A 521 -28.18 26.93 6.06
C PHE A 521 -27.71 25.49 6.30
N VAL A 522 -28.48 24.76 7.11
CA VAL A 522 -28.33 23.32 7.29
C VAL A 522 -28.73 22.64 5.97
N ALA A 523 -27.74 22.19 5.20
CA ALA A 523 -27.97 21.38 4.00
C ALA A 523 -27.96 19.90 4.38
N GLY A 524 -29.08 19.23 4.13
CA GLY A 524 -29.30 17.82 4.46
C GLY A 524 -28.43 16.85 3.68
N ALA A 525 -28.12 15.75 4.36
CA ALA A 525 -27.40 14.57 3.93
C ALA A 525 -27.59 14.20 2.44
N ARG A 526 -26.48 14.00 1.73
CA ARG A 526 -26.43 13.11 0.57
C ARG A 526 -25.74 11.82 0.99
N GLY A 527 -26.48 10.73 0.78
CA GLY A 527 -26.24 9.44 1.41
C GLY A 527 -24.96 8.76 0.96
N LEU A 528 -24.33 8.11 1.95
CA LEU A 528 -23.64 6.85 1.73
C LEU A 528 -24.63 5.91 1.02
N ARG A 529 -24.31 5.51 -0.21
CA ARG A 529 -24.84 4.27 -0.74
C ARG A 529 -24.16 3.13 0.01
N ALA A 530 -24.98 2.25 0.55
CA ALA A 530 -24.58 1.00 1.15
C ALA A 530 -23.65 0.22 0.20
N VAL A 531 -22.55 -0.28 0.77
CA VAL A 531 -21.89 -1.52 0.35
C VAL A 531 -22.69 -2.69 0.93
#